data_AF-A0A445AIA3-F1
#
_entry.id   AF-A0A445AIA3-F1
#
_cell.length_a   1.000
_cell.length_b   1.000
_cell.length_c   1.000
_cell.angle_alpha   90.00
_cell.angle_beta   90.00
_cell.angle_gamma   90.00
#
_symmetry.space_group_name_H-M   'P 1'
#
loop_
_entity.id
_entity.type
_entity.pdbx_description
1 polymer ?
#
loop_
_entity_poly.entity_id
_entity_poly.type
_entity_poly.pdbx_seq_one_letter_code
_entity_poly.pdbx_strand_id
1 'polypeptide(L)'
;MKEEGFDPDEITMLAVLQACSYTGLCKSGLSLFNEMEHKYGIKPVIEHYSFIVDLLGRAGNLSKAIDVINESPFPESSLLWRAFVNSCKSCGDLQLGKWASEKLLDLAPNEASSYILVSNMYAEGGLPEEAAKVRTAMNDLKLNKETGLSWIEIDNKVHYFIANDKDHLQSRQIYSNLELLRNEMHWCCENRNNMISGFL
;
A
#
# COMPACT_ATOMS: atom_id res chain seq x y z
N MET A 1 -16.61 -18.73 -11.61
CA MET A 1 -17.24 -18.63 -10.27
C MET A 1 -18.76 -18.59 -10.39
N LYS A 2 -19.38 -17.47 -10.78
CA LYS A 2 -20.84 -17.40 -10.94
C LYS A 2 -21.41 -18.30 -12.03
N GLU A 3 -20.72 -18.37 -13.17
CA GLU A 3 -21.09 -19.29 -14.27
C GLU A 3 -21.03 -20.77 -13.84
N GLU A 4 -20.24 -21.06 -12.82
CA GLU A 4 -20.10 -22.39 -12.21
C GLU A 4 -21.04 -22.58 -10.99
N GLY A 5 -21.93 -21.61 -10.70
CA GLY A 5 -22.91 -21.68 -9.62
C GLY A 5 -22.36 -21.38 -8.21
N PHE A 6 -21.16 -20.80 -8.09
CA PHE A 6 -20.61 -20.39 -6.80
C PHE A 6 -20.87 -18.91 -6.50
N ASP A 7 -21.41 -18.63 -5.32
CA ASP A 7 -21.62 -17.27 -4.84
C ASP A 7 -20.35 -16.68 -4.22
N PRO A 8 -20.00 -15.42 -4.54
CA PRO A 8 -18.87 -14.73 -3.91
C PRO A 8 -19.07 -14.64 -2.40
N ASP A 9 -17.98 -14.81 -1.66
CA ASP A 9 -17.92 -14.59 -0.22
C ASP A 9 -17.19 -13.27 0.11
N GLU A 10 -17.06 -12.98 1.40
CA GLU A 10 -16.38 -11.78 1.91
C GLU A 10 -14.94 -11.65 1.37
N ILE A 11 -14.20 -12.75 1.33
CA ILE A 11 -12.80 -12.77 0.85
C ILE A 11 -12.74 -12.49 -0.65
N THR A 12 -13.66 -13.07 -1.42
CA THR A 12 -13.78 -12.82 -2.86
C THR A 12 -14.08 -11.36 -3.15
N MET A 13 -15.04 -10.76 -2.43
CA MET A 13 -15.38 -9.34 -2.59
C MET A 13 -14.19 -8.45 -2.29
N LEU A 14 -13.47 -8.74 -1.21
CA LEU A 14 -12.26 -8.03 -0.82
C LEU A 14 -11.20 -8.07 -1.91
N ALA A 15 -10.91 -9.25 -2.45
CA ALA A 15 -9.91 -9.43 -3.50
C ALA A 15 -10.29 -8.68 -4.80
N VAL A 16 -11.57 -8.71 -5.20
CA VAL A 16 -12.03 -8.01 -6.40
C VAL A 16 -12.00 -6.49 -6.21
N LEU A 17 -12.41 -5.98 -5.04
CA LEU A 17 -12.32 -4.54 -4.73
C LEU A 17 -10.87 -4.06 -4.70
N GLN A 18 -9.97 -4.84 -4.10
CA GLN A 18 -8.53 -4.55 -4.10
C GLN A 18 -7.98 -4.50 -5.53
N ALA A 19 -8.32 -5.48 -6.37
CA ALA A 19 -7.93 -5.49 -7.78
C ALA A 19 -8.46 -4.25 -8.50
N CYS A 20 -9.73 -3.89 -8.30
CA CYS A 20 -10.31 -2.69 -8.88
C CYS A 20 -9.57 -1.42 -8.46
N SER A 21 -9.14 -1.32 -7.20
CA SER A 21 -8.35 -0.20 -6.70
C SER A 21 -7.01 -0.08 -7.43
N TYR A 22 -6.28 -1.19 -7.55
CA TYR A 22 -4.98 -1.20 -8.23
C TYR A 22 -5.06 -0.95 -9.73
N THR A 23 -6.12 -1.41 -10.39
CA THR A 23 -6.31 -1.22 -11.85
C THR A 23 -7.11 0.04 -12.19
N GLY A 24 -7.52 0.83 -11.20
CA GLY A 24 -8.28 2.06 -11.43
C GLY A 24 -9.71 1.85 -11.98
N LEU A 25 -10.30 0.67 -11.78
CA LEU A 25 -11.65 0.34 -12.27
C LEU A 25 -12.75 0.92 -11.35
N CYS A 26 -12.76 2.25 -11.22
CA CYS A 26 -13.59 2.98 -10.25
C CYS A 26 -15.08 2.66 -10.36
N LYS A 27 -15.64 2.67 -11.56
CA LYS A 27 -17.06 2.37 -11.79
C LYS A 27 -17.43 0.95 -11.34
N SER A 28 -16.60 -0.03 -11.70
CA SER A 28 -16.84 -1.43 -11.35
C SER A 28 -16.70 -1.68 -9.85
N GLY A 29 -15.67 -1.11 -9.22
CA GLY A 29 -15.46 -1.23 -7.78
C GLY A 29 -16.60 -0.62 -6.97
N LEU A 30 -17.05 0.58 -7.33
CA LEU A 30 -18.20 1.22 -6.68
C LEU A 30 -19.51 0.47 -6.89
N SER A 31 -19.77 -0.02 -8.11
CA SER A 31 -20.95 -0.85 -8.38
C SER A 31 -20.95 -2.11 -7.53
N LEU A 32 -19.79 -2.80 -7.46
CA LEU A 32 -19.64 -4.01 -6.66
C LEU A 32 -19.91 -3.72 -5.19
N PHE A 33 -19.27 -2.68 -4.63
CA PHE A 33 -19.44 -2.29 -3.22
C PHE A 33 -20.89 -1.98 -2.86
N ASN A 34 -21.60 -1.23 -3.70
CA ASN A 34 -23.01 -0.92 -3.49
C ASN A 34 -23.91 -2.15 -3.63
N GLU A 35 -23.49 -3.15 -4.40
CA GLU A 35 -24.18 -4.43 -4.60
C GLU A 35 -23.93 -5.46 -3.49
N MET A 36 -22.88 -5.32 -2.68
CA MET A 36 -22.45 -6.34 -1.72
C MET A 36 -23.57 -6.83 -0.82
N GLU A 37 -24.26 -5.91 -0.14
CA GLU A 37 -25.24 -6.27 0.87
C GLU A 37 -26.56 -6.74 0.24
N HIS A 38 -27.10 -5.98 -0.71
CA HIS A 38 -28.43 -6.29 -1.24
C HIS A 38 -28.46 -7.48 -2.21
N LYS A 39 -27.35 -7.73 -2.93
CA LYS A 39 -27.30 -8.79 -3.95
C LYS A 39 -26.62 -10.06 -3.46
N TYR A 40 -25.66 -9.94 -2.55
CA TYR A 40 -24.89 -11.08 -2.05
C TYR A 40 -25.08 -11.32 -0.55
N GLY A 41 -25.82 -10.47 0.16
CA GLY A 41 -26.00 -10.60 1.61
C GLY A 41 -24.74 -10.30 2.40
N ILE A 42 -23.72 -9.69 1.78
CA ILE A 42 -22.42 -9.44 2.41
C ILE A 42 -22.39 -8.01 2.92
N LYS A 43 -22.34 -7.88 4.25
CA LYS A 43 -22.21 -6.56 4.88
C LYS A 43 -20.79 -6.02 4.70
N PRO A 44 -20.61 -4.77 4.24
CA PRO A 44 -19.28 -4.17 4.16
C PRO A 44 -18.59 -4.10 5.52
N VAL A 45 -17.30 -4.45 5.54
CA VAL A 45 -16.41 -4.33 6.69
C VAL A 45 -15.35 -3.27 6.39
N ILE A 46 -14.56 -2.91 7.39
CA ILE A 46 -13.64 -1.77 7.33
C ILE A 46 -12.64 -1.86 6.18
N GLU A 47 -12.20 -3.06 5.83
CA GLU A 47 -11.28 -3.30 4.72
C GLU A 47 -11.94 -2.99 3.37
N HIS A 48 -13.24 -3.31 3.20
CA HIS A 48 -13.99 -2.93 2.00
C HIS A 48 -14.05 -1.40 1.83
N TYR A 49 -14.33 -0.66 2.91
CA TYR A 49 -14.31 0.80 2.90
C TYR A 49 -12.92 1.33 2.56
N SER A 50 -11.86 0.73 3.11
CA SER A 50 -10.48 1.16 2.84
C SER A 50 -10.12 1.10 1.35
N PHE A 51 -10.61 0.08 0.63
CA PHE A 51 -10.41 -0.03 -0.82
C PHE A 51 -11.24 0.98 -1.60
N ILE A 52 -12.44 1.34 -1.14
CA ILE A 52 -13.22 2.41 -1.78
C ILE A 52 -12.57 3.78 -1.60
N VAL A 53 -12.01 4.05 -0.42
CA VAL A 53 -11.24 5.27 -0.16
C VAL A 53 -10.01 5.34 -1.08
N ASP A 54 -9.22 4.25 -1.17
CA ASP A 54 -8.05 4.18 -2.06
C ASP A 54 -8.43 4.30 -3.55
N LEU A 55 -9.52 3.65 -3.96
CA LEU A 55 -10.02 3.66 -5.34
C LEU A 55 -10.48 5.07 -5.78
N LEU A 56 -11.30 5.72 -4.96
CA LEU A 56 -11.77 7.09 -5.21
C LEU A 56 -10.60 8.08 -5.17
N GLY A 57 -9.74 7.91 -4.18
CA GLY A 57 -8.57 8.74 -3.95
C GLY A 57 -7.64 8.73 -5.14
N ARG A 58 -7.18 7.54 -5.60
CA ARG A 58 -6.33 7.39 -6.80
C ARG A 58 -6.98 7.87 -8.08
N ALA A 59 -8.32 7.84 -8.17
CA ALA A 59 -9.07 8.43 -9.27
C ALA A 59 -9.17 9.97 -9.20
N GLY A 60 -8.52 10.61 -8.22
CA GLY A 60 -8.53 12.06 -8.01
C GLY A 60 -9.78 12.59 -7.30
N ASN A 61 -10.69 11.71 -6.85
CA ASN A 61 -11.95 12.09 -6.20
C ASN A 61 -11.79 12.16 -4.68
N LEU A 62 -10.83 12.96 -4.20
CA LEU A 62 -10.49 13.04 -2.77
C LEU A 62 -11.67 13.50 -1.89
N SER A 63 -12.52 14.41 -2.38
CA SER A 63 -13.74 14.81 -1.66
C SER A 63 -14.65 13.63 -1.38
N LYS A 64 -14.93 12.81 -2.40
CA LYS A 64 -15.79 11.62 -2.23
C LYS A 64 -15.13 10.57 -1.34
N ALA A 65 -13.80 10.47 -1.38
CA ALA A 65 -13.08 9.57 -0.48
C ALA A 65 -13.26 10.00 0.98
N ILE A 66 -13.24 11.30 1.29
CA ILE A 66 -13.56 11.82 2.64
C ILE A 66 -15.02 11.54 3.01
N ASP A 67 -15.96 11.75 2.09
CA ASP A 67 -17.38 11.47 2.33
C ASP A 67 -17.59 10.01 2.73
N VAL A 68 -16.94 9.07 2.03
CA VAL A 68 -16.97 7.63 2.36
C VAL A 68 -16.43 7.36 3.76
N ILE A 69 -15.38 8.05 4.22
CA ILE A 69 -14.86 7.89 5.59
C ILE A 69 -15.90 8.35 6.61
N ASN A 70 -16.44 9.56 6.40
CA ASN A 70 -17.38 10.20 7.32
C ASN A 70 -18.72 9.46 7.41
N GLU A 71 -19.20 8.91 6.30
CA GLU A 71 -20.45 8.14 6.22
C GLU A 71 -20.27 6.67 6.62
N SER A 72 -19.02 6.19 6.70
CA SER A 72 -18.77 4.82 7.13
C SER A 72 -19.16 4.61 8.60
N PRO A 73 -19.40 3.36 9.03
CA PRO A 73 -19.50 3.03 10.45
C PRO A 73 -18.18 3.17 11.23
N PHE A 74 -17.08 3.56 10.58
CA PHE A 74 -15.72 3.54 11.12
C PHE A 74 -14.95 4.86 10.92
N PRO A 75 -15.54 6.05 11.16
CA PRO A 75 -14.92 7.33 10.80
C PRO A 75 -13.60 7.60 11.55
N GLU A 76 -13.42 7.02 12.74
CA GLU A 76 -12.21 7.13 13.57
C GLU A 76 -11.19 6.00 13.29
N SER A 77 -11.33 5.28 12.17
CA SER A 77 -10.43 4.19 11.83
C SER A 77 -9.12 4.67 11.21
N SER A 78 -8.00 4.35 11.86
CA SER A 78 -6.68 4.59 11.30
C SER A 78 -6.48 3.93 9.94
N LEU A 79 -7.11 2.78 9.66
CA LEU A 79 -7.03 2.10 8.36
C LEU A 79 -7.60 2.96 7.23
N LEU A 80 -8.73 3.63 7.47
CA LEU A 80 -9.37 4.50 6.48
C LEU A 80 -8.54 5.77 6.24
N TRP A 81 -8.08 6.41 7.31
CA TRP A 81 -7.21 7.58 7.22
C TRP A 81 -5.87 7.26 6.56
N ARG A 82 -5.33 6.06 6.79
CA ARG A 82 -4.13 5.55 6.11
C ARG A 82 -4.35 5.42 4.61
N ALA A 83 -5.47 4.82 4.18
CA ALA A 83 -5.84 4.74 2.76
C ALA A 83 -5.98 6.13 2.13
N PHE A 84 -6.54 7.09 2.87
CA PHE A 84 -6.70 8.46 2.40
C PHE A 84 -5.38 9.23 2.28
N VAL A 85 -4.47 9.12 3.26
CA VAL A 85 -3.11 9.70 3.16
C VAL A 85 -2.36 9.12 1.97
N ASN A 86 -2.44 7.80 1.75
CA ASN A 86 -1.83 7.15 0.59
C ASN A 86 -2.41 7.66 -0.74
N SER A 87 -3.71 7.97 -0.76
CA SER A 87 -4.38 8.56 -1.91
C SER A 87 -3.92 9.99 -2.18
N CYS A 88 -3.88 10.85 -1.14
CA CYS A 88 -3.37 12.22 -1.26
C CYS A 88 -1.93 12.24 -1.78
N LYS A 89 -1.09 11.33 -1.27
CA LYS A 89 0.28 11.13 -1.76
C LYS A 89 0.31 10.78 -3.25
N SER A 90 -0.50 9.80 -3.66
CA SER A 90 -0.54 9.33 -5.06
C SER A 90 -1.05 10.40 -6.04
N CYS A 91 -1.95 11.27 -5.59
CA CYS A 91 -2.49 12.37 -6.40
C CYS A 91 -1.69 13.68 -6.31
N GLY A 92 -0.70 13.76 -5.40
CA GLY A 92 0.09 14.98 -5.17
C GLY A 92 -0.66 16.09 -4.44
N ASP A 93 -1.79 15.81 -3.79
CA ASP A 93 -2.52 16.81 -2.98
C ASP A 93 -1.90 16.91 -1.58
N LEU A 94 -0.88 17.76 -1.48
CA LEU A 94 -0.13 17.96 -0.25
C LEU A 94 -0.95 18.66 0.84
N GLN A 95 -1.95 19.47 0.48
CA GLN A 95 -2.76 20.20 1.47
C GLN A 95 -3.69 19.23 2.21
N LEU A 96 -4.45 18.43 1.46
CA LEU A 96 -5.28 17.38 2.07
C LEU A 96 -4.42 16.30 2.73
N GLY A 97 -3.28 15.96 2.13
CA GLY A 97 -2.33 15.02 2.71
C GLY A 97 -1.82 15.43 4.09
N LYS A 98 -1.50 16.72 4.29
CA LYS A 98 -1.11 17.28 5.59
C LYS A 98 -2.19 17.10 6.65
N TRP A 99 -3.40 17.57 6.35
CA TRP A 99 -4.54 17.48 7.26
C TRP A 99 -4.86 16.02 7.62
N ALA A 100 -4.87 15.13 6.64
CA ALA A 100 -5.11 13.71 6.85
C ALA A 100 -4.00 13.04 7.67
N SER A 101 -2.75 13.51 7.52
CA SER A 101 -1.61 12.99 8.27
C SER A 101 -1.70 13.32 9.76
N GLU A 102 -2.10 14.54 10.10
CA GLU A 102 -2.36 14.93 11.49
C GLU A 102 -3.42 14.01 12.11
N LYS A 103 -4.56 13.83 11.42
CA LYS A 103 -5.62 12.91 11.85
C LYS A 103 -5.13 11.47 12.01
N LEU A 104 -4.36 10.95 11.06
CA LEU A 104 -3.84 9.58 11.12
C LEU A 104 -2.91 9.38 12.32
N LEU A 105 -2.01 10.33 12.59
CA LEU A 105 -1.06 10.20 13.69
C LEU A 105 -1.73 10.38 15.06
N ASP A 106 -2.81 11.17 15.14
CA ASP A 106 -3.65 11.25 16.35
C ASP A 106 -4.37 9.93 16.64
N LEU A 107 -4.87 9.25 15.60
CA LEU A 107 -5.60 7.99 15.72
C LEU A 107 -4.68 6.78 15.93
N ALA A 108 -3.46 6.82 15.39
CA ALA A 108 -2.51 5.72 15.43
C ALA A 108 -1.12 6.14 15.96
N PRO A 109 -1.03 6.70 17.18
CA PRO A 109 0.21 7.28 17.71
C PRO A 109 1.30 6.24 17.98
N ASN A 110 0.95 4.95 18.05
CA ASN A 110 1.88 3.85 18.29
C ASN A 110 2.15 3.00 17.04
N GLU A 111 1.64 3.39 15.87
CA GLU A 111 1.79 2.60 14.64
C GLU A 111 2.96 3.12 13.80
N ALA A 112 4.11 2.43 13.88
CA ALA A 112 5.31 2.77 13.10
C ALA A 112 5.04 2.95 11.60
N SER A 113 4.18 2.11 11.00
CA SER A 113 3.84 2.19 9.59
C SER A 113 3.11 3.47 9.21
N SER A 114 2.39 4.12 10.13
CA SER A 114 1.68 5.39 9.90
C SER A 114 2.68 6.56 9.81
N TYR A 115 3.63 6.64 10.74
CA TYR A 115 4.73 7.61 10.67
C TYR A 115 5.56 7.47 9.39
N ILE A 116 5.85 6.22 8.97
CA ILE A 116 6.57 5.96 7.72
C ILE A 116 5.79 6.48 6.51
N LEU A 117 4.48 6.20 6.44
CA LEU A 117 3.63 6.65 5.34
C LEU A 117 3.58 8.18 5.26
N VAL A 118 3.36 8.85 6.40
CA VAL A 118 3.29 10.31 6.49
C VAL A 118 4.64 10.95 6.11
N SER A 119 5.74 10.42 6.64
CA SER A 119 7.09 10.89 6.28
C SER A 119 7.35 10.77 4.77
N ASN A 120 6.97 9.65 4.16
CA ASN A 120 7.12 9.46 2.72
C ASN A 120 6.23 10.42 1.93
N MET A 121 4.99 10.67 2.37
CA MET A 121 4.09 11.64 1.74
C MET A 121 4.71 13.04 1.72
N TYR A 122 5.29 13.50 2.84
CA TYR A 122 6.00 14.78 2.88
C TYR A 122 7.22 14.83 1.97
N ALA A 123 8.05 13.77 1.97
CA ALA A 123 9.26 13.71 1.15
C ALA A 123 8.93 13.74 -0.35
N GLU A 124 7.97 12.93 -0.79
CA GLU A 124 7.48 12.89 -2.17
C GLU A 124 6.78 14.20 -2.57
N GLY A 125 6.15 14.89 -1.61
CA GLY A 125 5.55 16.22 -1.78
C GLY A 125 6.54 17.41 -1.75
N GLY A 126 7.85 17.16 -1.71
CA GLY A 126 8.87 18.22 -1.75
C GLY A 126 9.11 18.93 -0.40
N LEU A 127 8.73 18.31 0.72
CA LEU A 127 8.92 18.82 2.08
C LEU A 127 9.84 17.89 2.91
N PRO A 128 11.13 17.77 2.57
CA PRO A 128 12.05 16.87 3.25
C PRO A 128 12.25 17.22 4.74
N GLU A 129 12.14 18.50 5.11
CA GLU A 129 12.25 18.93 6.51
C GLU A 129 11.07 18.43 7.36
N GLU A 130 9.84 18.49 6.84
CA GLU A 130 8.66 17.94 7.51
C GLU A 130 8.74 16.41 7.60
N ALA A 131 9.22 15.76 6.53
CA ALA A 131 9.47 14.32 6.54
C ALA A 131 10.47 13.92 7.64
N ALA A 132 11.52 14.71 7.85
CA ALA A 132 12.52 14.49 8.90
C ALA A 132 11.93 14.68 10.30
N LYS A 133 11.09 15.70 10.53
CA LYS A 133 10.39 15.90 11.82
C LYS A 133 9.54 14.69 12.20
N VAL A 134 8.78 14.14 11.25
CA VAL A 134 7.95 12.93 11.46
C VAL A 134 8.82 11.72 11.82
N ARG A 135 10.00 11.57 11.19
CA ARG A 135 10.96 10.50 11.53
C ARG A 135 11.56 10.67 12.91
N THR A 136 11.90 11.89 13.29
CA THR A 136 12.39 12.19 14.64
C THR A 136 11.32 11.84 15.68
N ALA A 137 10.07 12.27 15.49
CA ALA A 137 8.97 11.92 16.38
C ALA A 137 8.77 10.40 16.51
N MET A 138 8.82 9.67 15.40
CA MET A 138 8.77 8.20 15.38
C MET A 138 9.88 7.56 16.24
N ASN A 139 11.12 8.08 16.12
CA ASN A 139 12.28 7.59 16.87
C ASN A 139 12.18 7.93 18.37
N ASP A 140 11.70 9.13 18.71
CA ASP A 140 11.52 9.58 20.10
C ASP A 140 10.47 8.71 20.82
N LEU A 141 9.44 8.26 20.09
CA LEU A 141 8.44 7.30 20.54
C LEU A 141 8.95 5.85 20.55
N LYS A 142 10.20 5.61 20.10
CA LYS A 142 10.83 4.28 19.98
C LYS A 142 10.01 3.30 19.12
N LEU A 143 9.28 3.82 18.14
CA LEU A 143 8.50 3.01 17.22
C LEU A 143 9.44 2.39 16.19
N ASN A 144 9.42 1.07 16.09
CA ASN A 144 10.21 0.34 15.11
C ASN A 144 9.28 -0.24 14.06
N LYS A 145 9.69 -0.15 12.78
CA LYS A 145 9.08 -0.97 11.75
C LYS A 145 9.42 -2.43 12.10
N GLU A 146 8.43 -3.32 12.13
CA GLU A 146 8.73 -4.74 12.08
C GLU A 146 9.60 -4.98 10.84
N THR A 147 10.82 -5.47 11.09
CA THR A 147 11.75 -5.65 10.00
C THR A 147 11.29 -6.86 9.21
N GLY A 148 11.02 -6.66 7.92
CA GLY A 148 10.64 -7.76 7.05
C GLY A 148 11.72 -8.83 7.11
N LEU A 149 11.30 -10.04 7.45
CA LEU A 149 12.18 -11.21 7.49
C LEU A 149 11.62 -12.24 6.50
N SER A 150 12.51 -12.77 5.68
CA SER A 150 12.20 -13.93 4.84
C SER A 150 13.07 -15.09 5.31
N TRP A 151 12.61 -16.31 5.07
CA TRP A 151 13.39 -17.49 5.37
C TRP A 151 13.22 -18.51 4.26
N ILE A 152 14.29 -19.29 4.07
CA ILE A 152 14.27 -20.47 3.22
C ILE A 152 14.83 -21.64 4.01
N GLU A 153 14.40 -22.85 3.68
CA GLU A 153 14.94 -24.07 4.25
C GLU A 153 15.75 -24.81 3.20
N ILE A 154 17.02 -25.08 3.50
CA ILE A 154 17.93 -25.85 2.66
C ILE A 154 18.54 -26.93 3.53
N ASP A 155 18.48 -28.19 3.10
CA ASP A 155 19.04 -29.33 3.82
C ASP A 155 18.66 -29.36 5.31
N ASN A 156 17.37 -29.13 5.60
CA ASN A 156 16.80 -29.09 6.95
C ASN A 156 17.41 -28.01 7.87
N LYS A 157 17.97 -26.96 7.26
CA LYS A 157 18.49 -25.77 7.94
C LYS A 157 17.72 -24.54 7.47
N VAL A 158 17.21 -23.78 8.43
CA VAL A 158 16.52 -22.51 8.15
C VAL A 158 17.56 -21.40 8.01
N HIS A 159 17.47 -20.66 6.91
CA HIS A 159 18.27 -19.49 6.60
C HIS A 159 17.37 -18.26 6.61
N TYR A 160 17.61 -17.35 7.55
CA TYR A 160 16.87 -16.09 7.68
C TYR A 160 17.59 -14.97 6.92
N PHE A 161 16.79 -14.07 6.35
CA PHE A 161 17.25 -12.83 5.73
C PHE A 161 16.39 -11.69 6.26
N ILE A 162 17.01 -10.78 7.00
CA ILE A 162 16.35 -9.60 7.54
C ILE A 162 16.64 -8.44 6.59
N ALA A 163 15.64 -7.60 6.30
CA ALA A 163 15.83 -6.48 5.40
C ALA A 163 17.02 -5.60 5.84
N ASN A 164 18.02 -5.49 4.95
CA ASN A 164 19.27 -4.72 5.14
C ASN A 164 20.28 -5.31 6.15
N ASP A 165 20.10 -6.54 6.62
CA ASP A 165 21.11 -7.24 7.43
C ASP A 165 22.25 -7.82 6.59
N LYS A 166 23.36 -8.17 7.24
CA LYS A 166 24.48 -8.90 6.61
C LYS A 166 24.93 -10.09 7.46
N ASP A 167 24.07 -10.53 8.36
CA ASP A 167 24.39 -11.46 9.44
C ASP A 167 24.46 -12.91 8.96
N HIS A 168 23.97 -13.20 7.75
CA HIS A 168 24.08 -14.50 7.13
C HIS A 168 25.55 -14.87 6.85
N LEU A 169 25.96 -16.10 7.20
CA LEU A 169 27.33 -16.60 7.00
C LEU A 169 27.85 -16.49 5.56
N GLN A 170 26.94 -16.59 4.59
CA GLN A 170 27.23 -16.47 3.15
C GLN A 170 26.84 -15.10 2.57
N SER A 171 26.63 -14.07 3.40
CA SER A 171 26.12 -12.76 2.98
C SER A 171 26.93 -12.18 1.82
N ARG A 172 28.27 -12.24 1.88
CA ARG A 172 29.15 -11.78 0.79
C ARG A 172 28.81 -12.41 -0.57
N GLN A 173 28.57 -13.72 -0.61
CA GLN A 173 28.30 -14.42 -1.87
C GLN A 173 26.88 -14.17 -2.37
N ILE A 174 25.91 -14.11 -1.45
CA ILE A 174 24.52 -13.75 -1.75
C ILE A 174 24.46 -12.35 -2.38
N TYR A 175 25.08 -11.35 -1.75
CA TYR A 175 25.09 -9.98 -2.28
C TYR A 175 25.82 -9.87 -3.62
N SER A 176 26.92 -10.62 -3.81
CA SER A 176 27.59 -10.69 -5.12
C SER A 176 26.68 -11.25 -6.21
N ASN A 177 25.92 -12.32 -5.92
CA ASN A 177 24.97 -12.90 -6.88
C ASN A 177 23.79 -11.96 -7.15
N LEU A 178 23.26 -11.28 -6.13
CA LEU A 178 22.19 -10.29 -6.28
C LEU A 178 22.64 -9.11 -7.16
N GLU A 179 23.89 -8.68 -7.04
CA GLU A 179 24.46 -7.64 -7.90
C GLU A 179 24.57 -8.10 -9.37
N LEU A 180 24.99 -9.34 -9.61
CA LEU A 180 24.99 -9.93 -10.96
C LEU A 180 23.58 -9.98 -11.55
N LEU A 181 22.61 -10.51 -10.80
CA LEU A 181 21.21 -10.57 -11.22
C LEU A 181 20.63 -9.18 -11.49
N ARG A 182 20.93 -8.19 -10.64
CA ARG A 182 20.52 -6.81 -10.84
C ARG A 182 21.06 -6.28 -12.17
N ASN A 183 22.32 -6.53 -12.47
CA ASN A 183 22.93 -6.09 -13.72
C ASN A 183 22.28 -6.76 -14.94
N GLU A 184 21.98 -8.07 -14.86
CA GLU A 184 21.26 -8.78 -15.92
C GLU A 184 19.84 -8.25 -16.13
N MET A 185 19.10 -7.98 -15.05
CA MET A 185 17.74 -7.43 -15.15
C MET A 185 17.72 -6.03 -15.76
N HIS A 186 18.66 -5.16 -15.36
CA HIS A 186 18.80 -3.83 -15.99
C HIS A 186 19.12 -3.95 -17.49
N TRP A 187 20.04 -4.85 -17.84
CA TRP A 187 20.40 -5.10 -19.24
C TRP A 187 19.21 -5.61 -20.08
N CYS A 188 18.37 -6.48 -19.53
CA CYS A 188 17.15 -6.95 -20.19
C CYS A 188 16.06 -5.88 -20.34
N CYS A 189 16.00 -4.88 -19.45
CA CYS A 189 15.06 -3.76 -19.55
C CYS A 189 15.49 -2.76 -20.63
N GLU A 190 16.78 -2.44 -20.72
CA GLU A 190 17.32 -1.52 -21.72
C GLU A 190 17.24 -2.11 -23.14
N ASN A 191 17.55 -3.40 -23.32
CA ASN A 191 17.50 -4.03 -24.63
C ASN A 191 16.09 -4.35 -25.14
N ARG A 192 15.08 -4.44 -24.26
CA ARG A 192 13.68 -4.52 -24.69
C ARG A 192 13.20 -3.22 -25.33
N ASN A 193 13.67 -2.07 -24.84
CA ASN A 193 13.38 -0.77 -25.48
C ASN A 193 14.10 -0.61 -26.83
N ASN A 194 15.30 -1.21 -26.99
CA ASN A 194 16.03 -1.20 -28.26
C ASN A 194 15.50 -2.18 -29.32
N MET A 195 14.78 -3.25 -28.93
CA MET A 195 14.10 -4.13 -29.91
C MET A 195 12.80 -3.54 -30.46
N ILE A 196 12.14 -2.64 -29.72
CA ILE A 196 10.90 -1.99 -30.16
C ILE A 196 11.21 -0.79 -31.07
N SER A 197 12.36 -0.14 -30.90
CA SER A 197 12.83 0.96 -31.77
C SER A 197 13.52 0.50 -33.06
N GLY A 198 13.79 -0.80 -33.24
CA GLY A 198 14.37 -1.37 -34.46
C GLY A 198 13.36 -1.74 -35.56
N PHE A 199 12.07 -1.43 -35.37
CA PHE A 199 10.99 -1.67 -36.34
C PHE A 199 10.23 -0.38 -36.76
N LEU A 200 10.81 0.79 -36.53
CA LEU A 200 10.41 2.06 -37.16
C LEU A 200 11.58 2.61 -37.98
#